data_AF-A0A357AEN2-F1
#
_entry.id   AF-A0A357AEN2-F1
#
_cell.length_a   1.000
_cell.length_b   1.000
_cell.length_c   1.000
_cell.angle_alpha   90.00
_cell.angle_beta   90.00
_cell.angle_gamma   90.00
#
_symmetry.space_group_name_H-M   'P 1'
#
loop_
_entity.id
_entity.type
_entity.pdbx_description
1 polymer ?
#
loop_
_entity_poly.entity_id
_entity_poly.type
_entity_poly.pdbx_seq_one_letter_code
_entity_poly.pdbx_strand_id
1 'polypeptide(L)' 'MKPNFLREVIAITVGFIVAWYAGAMFNFFPFMADDLSIRAIGFTGLLLCIVIVICTVWIIKEIRQMKDNK' A
#
# COMPACT_ATOMS: atom_id res chain seq x y z
N MET A 1 -20.52 9.02 -5.82
CA MET A 1 -19.29 8.22 -5.68
C MET A 1 -19.60 6.80 -6.13
N LYS A 2 -18.94 6.24 -7.16
CA LYS A 2 -19.22 4.85 -7.60
C LYS A 2 -18.99 3.91 -6.40
N PRO A 3 -19.92 3.01 -6.05
CA PRO A 3 -19.80 2.16 -4.86
C PRO A 3 -18.53 1.29 -4.85
N ASN A 4 -17.95 1.05 -6.03
CA ASN A 4 -16.75 0.26 -6.25
C ASN A 4 -15.49 0.99 -5.74
N PHE A 5 -15.40 2.30 -5.97
CA PHE A 5 -14.24 3.10 -5.58
C PHE A 5 -14.11 3.20 -4.05
N LEU A 6 -15.24 3.36 -3.35
CA LEU A 6 -15.23 3.39 -1.89
C LEU A 6 -14.77 2.05 -1.30
N ARG A 7 -15.17 0.93 -1.90
CA ARG A 7 -14.71 -0.41 -1.49
C ARG A 7 -13.21 -0.59 -1.71
N GLU A 8 -12.67 -0.14 -2.84
CA GLU A 8 -11.24 -0.21 -3.13
C GLU A 8 -10.41 0.65 -2.16
N VAL A 9 -10.85 1.88 -1.87
CA VAL A 9 -10.20 2.75 -0.89
C VAL A 9 -10.20 2.09 0.48
N ILE A 10 -11.34 1.59 0.95
CA ILE A 10 -11.43 0.88 2.24
C ILE A 10 -10.51 -0.34 2.25
N ALA A 11 -10.48 -1.14 1.18
CA ALA A 11 -9.62 -2.31 1.09
C ALA A 11 -8.13 -1.96 1.16
N ILE A 12 -7.68 -0.90 0.47
CA ILE A 12 -6.29 -0.42 0.54
C ILE A 12 -5.97 0.07 1.95
N THR A 13 -6.84 0.88 2.55
CA THR A 13 -6.61 1.42 3.90
C THR A 13 -6.54 0.33 4.95
N VAL A 14 -7.50 -0.62 4.94
CA VAL A 14 -7.50 -1.75 5.87
C VAL A 14 -6.28 -2.64 5.64
N GLY A 15 -5.94 -2.93 4.38
CA GLY A 15 -4.75 -3.70 4.01
C GLY A 15 -3.45 -3.05 4.50
N PHE A 16 -3.33 -1.73 4.37
CA PHE A 16 -2.20 -0.96 4.88
C PHE A 16 -2.06 -1.11 6.39
N ILE A 17 -3.16 -0.90 7.14
CA ILE A 17 -3.16 -1.00 8.61
C ILE A 17 -2.77 -2.41 9.05
N VAL A 18 -3.39 -3.44 8.47
CA VAL A 18 -3.11 -4.84 8.80
C VAL A 18 -1.65 -5.19 8.52
N ALA A 19 -1.13 -4.81 7.34
CA ALA A 19 0.25 -5.09 6.96
C ALA A 19 1.25 -4.33 7.84
N TRP A 20 0.93 -3.12 8.27
CA TRP A 20 1.75 -2.38 9.24
C TRP A 20 1.78 -3.07 10.60
N TYR A 21 0.62 -3.44 11.17
CA TYR A 21 0.58 -4.17 12.44
C TYR A 21 1.29 -5.53 12.35
N ALA A 22 1.16 -6.26 11.24
CA ALA A 22 1.92 -7.47 10.99
C ALA A 22 3.44 -7.17 11.00
N GLY A 23 3.88 -6.12 10.32
CA GLY A 23 5.26 -5.64 10.38
C GLY A 23 5.73 -5.36 11.81
N ALA A 24 4.91 -4.69 12.62
CA ALA A 24 5.20 -4.42 14.03
C ALA A 24 5.35 -5.71 14.85
N MET A 25 4.55 -6.75 14.58
CA MET A 25 4.71 -8.07 15.22
C MET A 25 6.04 -8.73 14.88
N PHE A 26 6.56 -8.51 13.66
CA PHE A 26 7.90 -8.93 13.23
C PHE A 26 9.00 -7.89 13.54
N ASN A 27 8.71 -6.94 14.43
CA ASN A 27 9.64 -5.90 14.87
C ASN A 27 10.15 -5.04 13.69
N PHE A 28 9.40 -4.91 12.60
CA PHE A 28 9.76 -4.17 11.38
C PHE A 28 10.95 -4.77 10.60
N PHE A 29 11.07 -6.10 10.57
CA PHE A 29 11.97 -6.80 9.63
C PHE A 29 11.65 -6.42 8.15
N PRO A 30 12.62 -6.29 7.22
CA PRO A 30 14.06 -6.58 7.29
C PRO A 30 14.93 -5.40 7.77
N PHE A 31 14.35 -4.33 8.28
CA PHE A 31 15.11 -3.15 8.70
C PHE A 31 15.81 -3.42 10.05
N MET A 32 17.14 -3.47 10.01
CA MET A 32 18.00 -3.58 11.19
C MET A 32 18.52 -2.20 11.55
N ALA A 33 18.06 -1.67 12.68
CA ALA A 33 18.59 -0.47 13.31
C ALA A 33 18.45 -0.63 14.82
N ASP A 34 19.29 0.05 15.61
CA ASP A 34 19.25 -0.05 17.07
C ASP A 34 17.98 0.60 17.64
N ASP A 35 17.47 1.64 16.97
CA ASP A 35 16.23 2.32 17.33
C ASP A 35 15.00 1.72 16.65
N LEU A 36 14.01 1.34 17.47
CA LEU A 36 12.70 0.88 17.01
C LEU A 36 12.02 1.88 16.07
N SER A 37 12.17 3.18 16.35
CA SER A 37 11.63 4.28 15.53
C SER A 37 12.19 4.28 14.11
N ILE A 38 13.50 4.03 13.95
CA ILE A 38 14.14 4.02 12.62
C ILE A 38 13.63 2.84 11.80
N ARG A 39 13.50 1.66 12.43
CA ARG A 39 12.96 0.46 11.77
C ARG A 39 11.51 0.65 11.34
N ALA A 40 10.69 1.27 12.20
CA ALA A 40 9.29 1.58 11.89
C ALA A 40 9.16 2.55 10.71
N ILE A 41 9.98 3.60 10.66
CA ILE A 41 9.99 4.57 9.55
C ILE A 41 10.40 3.88 8.25
N GLY A 42 11.47 3.06 8.28
CA GLY A 42 11.93 2.31 7.12
C GLY A 42 10.85 1.35 6.57
N PHE A 43 10.21 0.59 7.46
CA PHE A 43 9.13 -0.32 7.09
C PHE A 43 7.91 0.41 6.54
N THR A 44 7.50 1.51 7.18
CA THR A 44 6.35 2.33 6.73
C THR A 44 6.63 2.95 5.37
N GLY A 45 7.86 3.42 5.13
CA GLY A 45 8.29 3.94 3.83
C GLY A 45 8.20 2.88 2.72
N LEU A 46 8.69 1.67 2.97
CA LEU A 46 8.58 0.56 2.03
C LEU A 46 7.12 0.20 1.74
N LEU A 47 6.28 0.17 2.79
CA LEU A 47 4.87 -0.14 2.65
C LEU A 47 4.11 0.92 1.83
N LEU A 48 4.44 2.20 2.02
CA LEU A 48 3.94 3.30 1.19
C LEU A 48 4.36 3.15 -0.27
N CYS A 49 5.63 2.82 -0.54
CA CYS A 49 6.10 2.60 -1.90
C CYS A 49 5.29 1.49 -2.61
N ILE A 50 5.00 0.39 -1.91
CA ILE A 50 4.17 -0.70 -2.46
C ILE A 50 2.76 -0.19 -2.79
N VAL A 51 2.11 0.54 -1.88
CA VAL A 51 0.77 1.08 -2.12
C VAL A 51 0.76 2.01 -3.33
N ILE A 52 1.75 2.89 -3.48
CA ILE A 52 1.86 3.80 -4.63
C ILE A 52 1.98 3.01 -5.94
N VAL A 53 2.80 1.95 -5.97
CA VAL A 53 2.94 1.09 -7.16
C VAL A 53 1.61 0.41 -7.50
N ILE A 54 0.89 -0.13 -6.51
CA ILE A 54 -0.42 -0.78 -6.72
C ILE A 54 -1.41 0.22 -7.32
N CYS A 55 -1.54 1.40 -6.70
CA CYS A 55 -2.41 2.48 -7.20
C CYS A 55 -2.05 2.88 -8.63
N THR A 56 -0.76 2.99 -8.94
CA THR A 56 -0.27 3.38 -10.27
C THR A 56 -0.63 2.31 -11.32
N VAL A 57 -0.44 1.03 -11.00
CA VAL A 57 -0.83 -0.07 -11.89
C VAL A 57 -2.33 -0.09 -12.15
N TRP A 58 -3.16 0.17 -11.13
CA TRP A 58 -4.61 0.28 -11.31
C TRP A 58 -4.99 1.43 -12.24
N ILE A 59 -4.41 2.61 -12.05
CA ILE A 59 -4.64 3.78 -12.92
C ILE A 59 -4.25 3.47 -14.37
N ILE A 60 -3.10 2.84 -14.60
CA ILE A 60 -2.64 2.47 -15.95
C ILE A 60 -3.59 1.46 -16.60
N LYS A 61 -4.06 0.46 -15.83
CA LYS A 61 -5.02 -0.54 -16.33
C LYS A 61 -6.34 0.11 -16.75
N GLU A 62 -6.88 1.01 -15.93
CA GLU A 62 -8.11 1.74 -16.25
C GLU A 62 -7.94 2.59 -17.52
N ILE A 63 -6.82 3.32 -17.65
CA ILE A 63 -6.50 4.11 -18.85
C ILE A 63 -6.42 3.22 -20.10
N ARG A 64 -5.78 2.05 -20.00
CA ARG A 64 -5.68 1.12 -21.14
C ARG A 64 -7.05 0.56 -21.52
N GLN A 65 -7.90 0.21 -20.55
CA GLN A 65 -9.26 -0.29 -20.83
C GLN A 65 -10.14 0.77 -21.49
N MET A 66 -9.97 2.05 -21.12
CA MET A 66 -10.65 3.16 -21.80
C MET A 66 -10.16 3.35 -23.24
N LYS A 67 -8.88 3.08 -23.52
CA LYS A 67 -8.31 3.17 -24.86
C LYS A 67 -8.77 2.05 -25.79
N ASP A 68 -8.89 0.80 -25.30
CA ASP A 68 -9.34 -0.36 -26.09
C ASP A 68 -10.85 -0.36 -26.39
N ASN A 69 -11.66 0.34 -25.58
CA ASN A 69 -13.11 0.49 -25.80
C ASN A 69 -13.50 1.61 -26.79
N LYS A 70 -12.52 2.24 -27.45
CA LYS A 70 -12.71 3.34 -28.39
C LYS A 70 -12.26 2.94 -29.78
#